data_AF-A0A2N9PB36-F1
#
_entry.id   AF-A0A2N9PB36-F1
#
_cell.length_a   1.000
_cell.length_b   1.000
_cell.length_c   1.000
_cell.angle_alpha   90.00
_cell.angle_beta   90.00
_cell.angle_gamma   90.00
#
_symmetry.space_group_name_H-M   'P 1'
#
loop_
_entity.id
_entity.type
_entity.pdbx_description
1 polymer ?
#
loop_
_entity_poly.entity_id
_entity_poly.type
_entity_poly.pdbx_seq_one_letter_code
_entity_poly.pdbx_strand_id
1 'polypeptide(L)'
;MEEPNESYIKQLSGDNVEFRTKIISVIKKELPEEITAYKDSIKALKFQLAASCVHKLKHKISVLGMEKSYYLAEEFEINLLKQSTNLQVEFETILNTMLQFVDQLS
;
A
#
# COMPACT_ATOMS: atom_id res chain seq x y z
N MET A 1 10.06 -10.44 -6.19
CA MET A 1 9.05 -9.38 -6.18
C MET A 1 9.78 -8.05 -6.12
N GLU A 2 9.14 -6.93 -6.41
CA GLU A 2 9.75 -5.61 -6.18
C GLU A 2 9.83 -5.35 -4.66
N GLU A 3 10.90 -4.72 -4.20
CA GLU A 3 11.13 -4.43 -2.78
C GLU A 3 10.88 -2.94 -2.49
N PRO A 4 10.24 -2.59 -1.37
CA PRO A 4 10.05 -1.22 -0.93
C PRO A 4 11.36 -0.52 -0.59
N ASN A 5 11.36 0.79 -0.71
CA ASN A 5 12.50 1.64 -0.39
C ASN A 5 12.04 3.04 0.08
N GLU A 6 12.98 3.82 0.60
CA GLU A 6 12.69 5.16 1.10
C GLU A 6 12.98 6.27 0.07
N SER A 7 13.24 5.95 -1.20
CA SER A 7 13.75 6.95 -2.16
C SER A 7 12.80 8.14 -2.30
N TYR A 8 11.49 7.88 -2.40
CA TYR A 8 10.48 8.92 -2.49
C TYR A 8 10.33 9.70 -1.16
N ILE A 9 10.39 9.01 -0.02
CA ILE A 9 10.37 9.67 1.31
C ILE A 9 11.57 10.61 1.44
N LYS A 10 12.78 10.18 1.06
CA LYS A 10 14.00 10.99 1.07
C LYS A 10 13.91 12.18 0.11
N GLN A 11 13.32 11.98 -1.07
CA GLN A 11 13.08 13.07 -2.01
C GLN A 11 12.10 14.11 -1.45
N LEU A 12 11.04 13.67 -0.77
CA LEU A 12 10.06 14.56 -0.13
C LEU A 12 10.66 15.30 1.07
N SER A 13 11.52 14.65 1.86
CA SER A 13 12.07 15.24 3.07
C SER A 13 13.34 16.05 2.87
N GLY A 14 14.11 15.77 1.81
CA GLY A 14 15.49 16.24 1.69
C GLY A 14 16.28 15.86 2.95
N ASP A 15 17.05 16.81 3.46
CA ASP A 15 17.87 16.64 4.67
C ASP A 15 17.07 16.81 5.99
N ASN A 16 15.75 17.02 5.93
CA ASN A 16 14.93 17.23 7.12
C ASN A 16 14.53 15.90 7.79
N VAL A 17 15.33 15.49 8.77
CA VAL A 17 15.13 14.25 9.53
C VAL A 17 13.80 14.23 10.29
N GLU A 18 13.39 15.35 10.92
CA GLU A 18 12.12 15.40 11.67
C GLU A 18 10.92 15.17 10.76
N PHE A 19 10.95 15.73 9.56
CA PHE A 19 9.90 15.54 8.57
C PHE A 19 9.87 14.10 8.04
N ARG A 20 11.04 13.51 7.77
CA ARG A 20 11.15 12.08 7.42
C ARG A 20 10.52 11.20 8.51
N THR A 21 10.85 11.42 9.77
CA THR A 21 10.29 10.64 10.90
C THR A 21 8.78 10.79 11.00
N LYS A 22 8.23 12.00 10.77
CA LYS A 22 6.77 12.21 10.74
C LYS A 22 6.10 11.40 9.63
N ILE A 23 6.65 11.38 8.42
CA ILE A 23 6.13 10.58 7.30
C ILE A 23 6.11 9.10 7.67
N ILE A 24 7.24 8.57 8.16
CA ILE A 24 7.37 7.15 8.54
C ILE A 24 6.37 6.81 9.65
N SER A 25 6.22 7.67 10.67
CA SER A 25 5.26 7.44 11.76
C SER A 25 3.81 7.39 11.27
N VAL A 26 3.44 8.24 10.30
CA VAL A 26 2.09 8.23 9.71
C VAL A 26 1.86 6.94 8.92
N ILE A 27 2.83 6.53 8.09
CA ILE A 27 2.73 5.28 7.31
C ILE A 27 2.62 4.07 8.24
N LYS A 28 3.46 3.99 9.28
CA LYS A 28 3.42 2.92 10.29
C LYS A 28 2.07 2.77 10.97
N LYS A 29 1.39 3.89 11.23
CA LYS A 29 0.08 3.89 11.87
C LYS A 29 -1.03 3.51 10.89
N GLU A 30 -1.07 4.14 9.73
CA GLU A 30 -2.20 4.02 8.80
C GLU A 30 -2.19 2.73 7.98
N LEU A 31 -1.01 2.24 7.59
CA LEU A 31 -0.91 1.08 6.69
C LEU A 31 -1.61 -0.18 7.25
N PRO A 32 -1.41 -0.58 8.53
CA PRO A 32 -2.13 -1.73 9.10
C PRO A 32 -3.66 -1.53 9.15
N GLU A 33 -4.12 -0.31 9.43
CA GLU A 33 -5.55 0.03 9.50
C GLU A 33 -6.20 -0.07 8.10
N GLU A 34 -5.53 0.46 7.07
CA GLU A 34 -6.00 0.39 5.69
C GLU A 34 -6.02 -1.04 5.14
N ILE A 35 -5.01 -1.86 5.46
CA ILE A 35 -4.96 -3.28 5.09
C ILE A 35 -6.12 -4.04 5.76
N THR A 36 -6.42 -3.73 7.02
CA THR A 36 -7.54 -4.34 7.74
C THR A 36 -8.86 -3.98 7.07
N ALA A 37 -9.08 -2.70 6.75
CA ALA A 37 -10.28 -2.24 6.05
C ALA A 37 -10.45 -2.91 4.68
N TYR A 38 -9.36 -3.08 3.93
CA TYR A 38 -9.36 -3.84 2.67
C TYR A 38 -9.79 -5.30 2.89
N LYS A 39 -9.14 -6.01 3.82
CA LYS A 39 -9.44 -7.42 4.10
C LYS A 39 -10.89 -7.63 4.54
N ASP A 40 -11.41 -6.73 5.37
CA ASP A 40 -12.81 -6.80 5.82
C ASP A 40 -13.79 -6.51 4.68
N SER A 41 -13.44 -5.61 3.77
CA SER A 41 -14.24 -5.34 2.57
C SER A 41 -14.28 -6.53 1.62
N ILE A 42 -13.15 -7.23 1.43
CA ILE A 42 -13.08 -8.47 0.64
C ILE A 42 -13.92 -9.58 1.29
N LYS A 43 -13.76 -9.82 2.60
CA LYS A 43 -14.55 -10.83 3.34
C LYS A 43 -16.05 -10.56 3.27
N ALA A 44 -16.45 -9.29 3.27
CA ALA A 44 -17.84 -8.87 3.16
C ALA A 44 -18.35 -8.80 1.70
N LEU A 45 -17.53 -9.19 0.70
CA LEU A 45 -17.83 -9.09 -0.74
C LEU A 45 -18.23 -7.67 -1.19
N LYS A 46 -17.76 -6.64 -0.48
CA LYS A 46 -18.00 -5.22 -0.80
C LYS A 46 -16.96 -4.73 -1.79
N PHE A 47 -17.05 -5.18 -3.05
CA PHE A 47 -16.00 -4.95 -4.04
C PHE A 47 -15.70 -3.46 -4.34
N GLN A 48 -16.72 -2.59 -4.36
CA GLN A 48 -16.51 -1.15 -4.54
C GLN A 48 -15.74 -0.51 -3.38
N LEU A 49 -16.01 -0.97 -2.15
CA LEU A 49 -15.29 -0.51 -0.97
C LEU A 49 -13.86 -1.06 -0.96
N ALA A 50 -13.69 -2.33 -1.32
CA ALA A 50 -12.37 -2.94 -1.48
C ALA A 50 -11.53 -2.18 -2.53
N ALA A 51 -12.10 -1.84 -3.69
CA ALA A 51 -11.41 -1.04 -4.71
C ALA A 51 -10.99 0.34 -4.17
N SER A 52 -11.86 1.00 -3.38
CA SER A 52 -11.53 2.27 -2.72
C SER A 52 -10.39 2.12 -1.70
N CYS A 53 -10.31 0.99 -1.00
CA CYS A 53 -9.18 0.68 -0.13
C CYS A 53 -7.89 0.44 -0.94
N VAL A 54 -7.96 -0.32 -2.04
CA VAL A 54 -6.82 -0.56 -2.94
C VAL A 54 -6.29 0.77 -3.50
N HIS A 55 -7.16 1.70 -3.88
CA HIS A 55 -6.78 3.03 -4.34
C HIS A 55 -5.92 3.78 -3.31
N LYS A 56 -6.30 3.74 -2.03
CA LYS A 56 -5.52 4.35 -0.93
C LYS A 56 -4.17 3.65 -0.72
N LEU A 57 -4.19 2.32 -0.68
CA LEU A 57 -2.99 1.51 -0.52
C LEU A 57 -2.01 1.71 -1.67
N LYS A 58 -2.49 1.88 -2.90
CA LYS A 58 -1.70 2.20 -4.10
C LYS A 58 -0.88 3.48 -3.95
N HIS A 59 -1.41 4.52 -3.31
CA HIS A 59 -0.63 5.73 -3.02
C HIS A 59 0.52 5.43 -2.05
N LYS A 60 0.29 4.60 -1.03
CA LYS A 60 1.37 4.17 -0.11
C LYS A 60 2.42 3.29 -0.81
N ILE A 61 2.01 2.43 -1.75
CA ILE A 61 2.93 1.67 -2.62
C ILE A 61 3.86 2.62 -3.39
N SER A 62 3.31 3.70 -3.96
CA SER A 62 4.12 4.73 -4.63
C SER A 62 5.07 5.45 -3.67
N VAL A 63 4.60 5.80 -2.47
CA VAL A 63 5.43 6.44 -1.44
C VAL A 63 6.59 5.55 -0.98
N LEU A 64 6.42 4.22 -1.02
CA LEU A 64 7.46 3.24 -0.73
C LEU A 64 8.30 2.88 -1.97
N GLY A 65 8.20 3.64 -3.06
CA GLY A 65 9.06 3.51 -4.24
C GLY A 65 8.87 2.21 -5.02
N MET A 66 7.68 1.61 -4.99
CA MET A 66 7.37 0.33 -5.62
C MET A 66 6.53 0.54 -6.91
N GLU A 67 7.15 1.01 -7.98
CA GLU A 67 6.45 1.40 -9.22
C GLU A 67 5.76 0.22 -9.93
N LYS A 68 6.38 -0.96 -9.99
CA LYS A 68 5.75 -2.13 -10.64
C LYS A 68 4.54 -2.61 -9.84
N SER A 69 4.66 -2.57 -8.52
CA SER A 69 3.61 -2.94 -7.58
C SER A 69 2.43 -1.96 -7.64
N TYR A 70 2.71 -0.67 -7.94
CA TYR A 70 1.67 0.33 -8.15
C TYR A 70 0.76 -0.04 -9.34
N TYR A 71 1.35 -0.44 -10.47
CA TYR A 71 0.57 -0.84 -11.65
C TYR A 71 -0.24 -2.12 -11.41
N LEU A 72 0.31 -3.08 -10.67
CA LEU A 72 -0.44 -4.27 -10.27
C LEU A 72 -1.63 -3.91 -9.38
N ALA A 73 -1.44 -3.03 -8.39
CA ALA A 73 -2.51 -2.54 -7.54
C ALA A 73 -3.59 -1.80 -8.33
N GLU A 74 -3.21 -1.01 -9.34
CA GLU A 74 -4.15 -0.34 -10.25
C GLU A 74 -4.98 -1.33 -11.08
N GLU A 75 -4.35 -2.38 -11.60
CA GLU A 75 -5.07 -3.44 -12.31
C GLU A 75 -6.03 -4.20 -11.37
N PHE A 76 -5.58 -4.49 -10.14
CA PHE A 76 -6.41 -5.13 -9.14
C PHE A 76 -7.61 -4.25 -8.71
N GLU A 77 -7.40 -2.94 -8.55
CA GLU A 77 -8.46 -1.95 -8.32
C GLU A 77 -9.54 -2.05 -9.41
N ILE A 78 -9.14 -2.09 -10.69
CA ILE A 78 -10.06 -2.25 -11.83
C ILE A 78 -10.77 -3.61 -11.81
N ASN A 79 -10.07 -4.69 -11.45
CA ASN A 79 -10.67 -6.02 -11.34
C ASN A 79 -11.76 -6.05 -10.26
N LEU A 80 -11.52 -5.43 -9.10
CA LEU A 80 -12.51 -5.32 -8.03
C LEU A 80 -13.74 -4.51 -8.48
N LEU A 81 -13.56 -3.43 -9.24
CA LEU A 81 -14.69 -2.69 -9.82
C LEU A 81 -15.54 -3.55 -10.78
N LYS A 82 -14.95 -4.58 -11.38
CA LYS A 82 -15.62 -5.59 -12.21
C LYS A 82 -16.09 -6.82 -11.40
N GLN A 83 -16.04 -6.76 -10.07
CA GLN A 83 -16.36 -7.87 -9.14
C GLN A 83 -15.49 -9.12 -9.34
N SER A 84 -14.25 -8.93 -9.79
CA SER A 84 -13.25 -9.98 -9.95
C SER A 84 -12.15 -9.83 -8.90
N THR A 85 -11.73 -10.95 -8.31
CA THR A 85 -10.61 -11.01 -7.37
C THR A 85 -9.31 -11.45 -8.04
N ASN A 86 -9.24 -11.42 -9.37
CA ASN A 86 -8.00 -11.69 -10.10
C ASN A 86 -6.90 -10.71 -9.65
N LEU A 87 -5.70 -11.22 -9.37
CA LEU A 87 -4.54 -10.53 -8.78
C LEU A 87 -4.59 -10.31 -7.26
N GLN A 88 -5.58 -10.86 -6.55
CA GLN A 88 -5.67 -10.71 -5.08
C GLN A 88 -4.44 -11.28 -4.37
N VAL A 89 -3.95 -12.45 -4.76
CA VAL A 89 -2.80 -13.09 -4.09
C VAL A 89 -1.53 -12.26 -4.26
N GLU A 90 -1.30 -11.76 -5.47
CA GLU A 90 -0.19 -10.90 -5.81
C GLU A 90 -0.26 -9.58 -5.05
N PHE A 91 -1.45 -8.96 -4.99
CA PHE A 91 -1.68 -7.75 -4.23
C PHE A 91 -1.46 -7.96 -2.72
N GLU A 92 -1.98 -9.04 -2.14
CA GLU A 92 -1.77 -9.37 -0.73
C GLU A 92 -0.30 -9.64 -0.42
N THR A 93 0.46 -10.19 -1.37
CA THR A 93 1.90 -10.37 -1.21
C THR A 93 2.61 -9.01 -1.14
N ILE A 94 2.24 -8.04 -2.01
CA ILE A 94 2.75 -6.66 -1.94
C ILE A 94 2.47 -6.04 -0.56
N LEU A 95 1.22 -6.16 -0.07
CA LEU A 95 0.84 -5.62 1.24
C LEU A 95 1.68 -6.20 2.39
N ASN A 96 1.96 -7.52 2.35
CA ASN A 96 2.81 -8.16 3.35
C ASN A 96 4.25 -7.65 3.29
N THR A 97 4.82 -7.48 2.10
CA THR A 97 6.16 -6.92 1.93
C THR A 97 6.23 -5.47 2.44
N MET A 98 5.22 -4.64 2.16
CA MET A 98 5.14 -3.28 2.69
C MET A 98 5.09 -3.27 4.23
N LEU A 99 4.26 -4.12 4.83
CA LEU A 99 4.15 -4.23 6.30
C LEU A 99 5.48 -4.62 6.94
N GLN A 100 6.16 -5.62 6.40
CA GLN A 100 7.46 -6.08 6.91
C GLN A 100 8.52 -4.97 6.83
N PHE A 101 8.57 -4.25 5.72
CA PHE A 101 9.50 -3.15 5.55
C PHE A 101 9.21 -2.01 6.53
N VAL A 102 7.95 -1.58 6.60
CA VAL A 102 7.52 -0.47 7.45
C VAL A 102 7.78 -0.78 8.93
N ASP A 103 7.58 -2.02 9.37
CA ASP A 103 7.88 -2.45 10.75
C ASP A 103 9.39 -2.32 11.09
N GLN A 104 10.27 -2.59 10.12
CA GLN A 104 11.72 -2.51 10.28
C GLN A 104 12.29 -1.09 10.23
N LEU A 105 11.54 -0.10 9.71
CA LEU A 105 12.00 1.28 9.66
C LEU A 105 12.17 1.83 11.07
N SER A 106 13.31 2.45 11.37
CA SER A 106 13.58 3.14 12.65
C SER A 106 13.26 4.63 12.56
#